data_AF-A0A7L4PEM9-F1
#
_entry.id   AF-A0A7L4PEM9-F1
#
_cell.length_a   1.000
_cell.length_b   1.000
_cell.length_c   1.000
_cell.angle_alpha   90.00
_cell.angle_beta   90.00
_cell.angle_gamma   90.00
#
_symmetry.space_group_name_H-M   'P 1'
#
loop_
_entity.id
_entity.type
_entity.pdbx_description
1 polymer ?
#
loop_
_entity_poly.entity_id
_entity_poly.type
_entity_poly.pdbx_seq_one_letter_code
_entity_poly.pdbx_strand_id
1 'polypeptide(L)'
;MLIVFDMDNTLVDIEIIDELAKAAGVGEEVALITRKAMQGEIDFGTALIERVGLLKNLSEKEVTKIADSIPIMKGSERLIKEAKSMGYKTAIISGSFMIFAKKVGDMLGIDHVVANELIIEDGVLTGEVTGPLMKQDSKEFVLAEIAKSEGLDLKDCVVVGDGANDIHMFKNAGLSIAFGQNPALSDIADVVITQKDQELIIPILPKPRQDMLEELQEKKEKLKIESEILKEKRNKLNQNASKLSMKRDELNQKARELVTTAKASKKERDEYNEKVSEYKAKRDELNEKANKVYARLDKLRKKSNAKGSSIDELRREIDKLEFKQQTEVISISKERQLVDRISALQEKYLKKKLQLEQDIELKALLENAQTLWNQASEYHESVTEYANLAQERHEKMIAAFREVDQIRADADNIHKDFVNTQENADEIHSKFIKTQKEIRDFDKLIASLKRKSRKDKEDKQRSDTRKKAEKVYEQFKKGEKLDTDDLLLLQRSKLL
;
A
#
# COMPACT_ATOMS: atom_id res chain seq x y z
N MET A 1 17.03 -26.79 -21.80
CA MET A 1 17.97 -27.20 -20.75
C MET A 1 17.93 -28.72 -20.65
N LEU A 2 18.98 -29.34 -20.10
CA LEU A 2 19.07 -30.78 -19.91
C LEU A 2 19.16 -31.05 -18.40
N ILE A 3 18.42 -32.02 -17.88
CA ILE A 3 18.62 -32.55 -16.54
C ILE A 3 19.08 -34.00 -16.65
N VAL A 4 20.18 -34.31 -15.98
CA VAL A 4 20.84 -35.61 -16.02
C VAL A 4 20.87 -36.19 -14.61
N PHE A 5 20.61 -37.48 -14.52
CA PHE A 5 20.57 -38.21 -13.27
C PHE A 5 21.54 -39.40 -13.32
N ASP A 6 22.23 -39.66 -12.20
CA ASP A 6 22.61 -41.04 -11.91
C ASP A 6 21.36 -41.89 -11.65
N MET A 7 21.50 -43.21 -11.72
CA MET A 7 20.43 -44.15 -11.48
C MET A 7 20.48 -44.66 -10.03
N ASP A 8 21.52 -45.44 -9.70
CA ASP A 8 21.70 -46.07 -8.39
C ASP A 8 21.74 -45.00 -7.29
N ASN A 9 21.05 -45.24 -6.17
CA ASN A 9 20.87 -44.30 -5.05
C ASN A 9 20.34 -42.88 -5.39
N THR A 10 20.00 -42.62 -6.65
CA THR A 10 19.52 -41.32 -7.13
C THR A 10 18.09 -41.44 -7.66
N LEU A 11 17.87 -42.10 -8.80
CA LEU A 11 16.52 -42.37 -9.33
C LEU A 11 15.90 -43.63 -8.76
N VAL A 12 16.71 -44.54 -8.23
CA VAL A 12 16.28 -45.79 -7.58
C VAL A 12 16.87 -45.85 -6.17
N ASP A 13 16.12 -46.42 -5.23
CA ASP A 13 16.54 -46.48 -3.80
C ASP A 13 17.29 -47.78 -3.44
N ILE A 14 18.13 -48.24 -4.36
CA ILE A 14 18.98 -49.42 -4.21
C ILE A 14 20.27 -49.26 -5.03
N GLU A 15 21.27 -50.08 -4.73
CA GLU A 15 22.44 -50.30 -5.56
C GLU A 15 22.23 -51.60 -6.38
N ILE A 16 22.10 -51.50 -7.70
CA ILE A 16 21.73 -52.66 -8.53
C ILE A 16 22.74 -53.80 -8.47
N ILE A 17 24.05 -53.49 -8.41
CA ILE A 17 25.08 -54.54 -8.37
C ILE A 17 25.02 -55.35 -7.07
N ASP A 18 24.60 -54.74 -5.97
CA ASP A 18 24.45 -55.44 -4.68
C ASP A 18 23.23 -56.38 -4.68
N GLU A 19 22.12 -55.99 -5.33
CA GLU A 19 20.96 -56.88 -5.50
C GLU A 19 21.27 -58.07 -6.42
N LEU A 20 22.04 -57.85 -7.49
CA LEU A 20 22.55 -58.92 -8.33
C LEU A 20 23.47 -59.87 -7.55
N ALA A 21 24.39 -59.31 -6.75
CA ALA A 21 25.33 -60.09 -5.94
C ALA A 21 24.60 -60.94 -4.89
N LYS A 22 23.56 -60.40 -4.28
CA LYS A 22 22.69 -61.12 -3.34
C LYS A 22 21.95 -62.27 -4.01
N ALA A 23 21.43 -62.07 -5.23
CA ALA A 23 20.80 -63.14 -6.00
C ALA A 23 21.81 -64.23 -6.42
N ALA A 24 23.05 -63.84 -6.74
CA ALA A 24 24.13 -64.76 -7.08
C ALA A 24 24.81 -65.42 -5.86
N GLY A 25 24.51 -64.97 -4.63
CA GLY A 25 25.11 -65.49 -3.40
C GLY A 25 26.56 -65.03 -3.14
N VAL A 26 27.00 -63.95 -3.78
CA VAL A 26 28.38 -63.39 -3.74
C VAL A 26 28.44 -61.97 -3.17
N GLY A 27 27.47 -61.63 -2.31
CA GLY A 27 27.33 -60.27 -1.76
C GLY A 27 28.52 -59.81 -0.92
N GLU A 28 29.15 -60.72 -0.15
CA GLU A 28 30.29 -60.36 0.70
C GLU A 28 31.54 -60.02 -0.12
N GLU A 29 31.77 -60.78 -1.20
CA GLU A 29 32.88 -60.60 -2.13
C GLU A 29 32.74 -59.29 -2.90
N VAL A 30 31.54 -58.99 -3.40
CA VAL A 30 31.24 -57.72 -4.08
C VAL A 30 31.44 -56.54 -3.12
N ALA A 31 30.95 -56.64 -1.87
CA ALA A 31 31.15 -55.60 -0.86
C ALA A 31 32.64 -55.39 -0.50
N LEU A 32 33.47 -56.45 -0.53
CA LEU A 32 34.91 -56.33 -0.34
C LEU A 32 35.55 -55.50 -1.47
N ILE A 33 35.21 -55.78 -2.73
CA ILE A 33 35.74 -55.04 -3.88
C ILE A 33 35.27 -53.58 -3.85
N THR A 34 33.98 -53.33 -3.55
CA THR A 34 33.44 -51.97 -3.42
C THR A 34 34.21 -51.17 -2.36
N ARG A 35 34.53 -51.75 -1.20
CA ARG A 35 35.33 -51.08 -0.16
C ARG A 35 36.73 -50.71 -0.65
N LYS A 36 37.42 -51.62 -1.36
CA LYS A 36 38.74 -51.35 -1.95
C LYS A 36 38.69 -50.21 -2.96
N ALA A 37 37.66 -50.19 -3.81
CA ALA A 37 37.44 -49.12 -4.77
C ALA A 37 37.20 -47.76 -4.09
N MET A 38 36.37 -47.72 -3.05
CA MET A 38 36.12 -46.50 -2.27
C MET A 38 37.37 -45.99 -1.53
N GLN A 39 38.28 -46.89 -1.14
CA GLN A 39 39.57 -46.55 -0.54
C GLN A 39 40.63 -46.12 -1.58
N GLY A 40 40.31 -46.19 -2.87
CA GLY A 40 41.23 -45.88 -3.96
C GLY A 40 42.30 -46.95 -4.21
N GLU A 41 42.14 -48.16 -3.66
CA GLU A 41 43.08 -49.27 -3.86
C GLU A 41 42.95 -49.90 -5.25
N ILE A 42 41.76 -49.79 -5.87
CA ILE A 42 41.45 -50.29 -7.21
C ILE A 42 40.71 -49.18 -7.98
N ASP A 43 41.03 -48.99 -9.25
CA ASP A 43 40.31 -48.02 -10.08
C ASP A 43 38.87 -48.48 -10.37
N PHE A 44 38.00 -47.53 -10.69
CA PHE A 44 36.57 -47.78 -10.89
C PHE A 44 36.27 -48.85 -11.96
N GLY A 45 36.99 -48.83 -13.09
CA GLY A 45 36.76 -49.75 -14.20
C GLY A 45 37.13 -51.18 -13.82
N THR A 46 38.32 -51.34 -13.22
CA THR A 46 38.77 -52.64 -12.72
C THR A 46 37.82 -53.18 -11.64
N ALA A 47 37.40 -52.34 -10.69
CA ALA A 47 36.46 -52.73 -9.64
C ALA A 47 35.09 -53.14 -10.20
N LEU A 48 34.61 -52.51 -11.27
CA LEU A 48 33.38 -52.92 -11.94
C LEU A 48 33.53 -54.30 -12.61
N ILE A 49 34.63 -54.51 -13.35
CA ILE A 49 34.89 -55.80 -14.02
C ILE A 49 34.99 -56.94 -13.00
N GLU A 50 35.73 -56.74 -11.90
CA GLU A 50 35.86 -57.77 -10.86
C GLU A 50 34.51 -58.11 -10.20
N ARG A 51 33.68 -57.10 -9.88
CA ARG A 51 32.35 -57.32 -9.29
C ARG A 51 31.42 -58.05 -10.26
N VAL A 52 31.43 -57.68 -11.54
CA VAL A 52 30.60 -58.35 -12.56
C VAL A 52 31.07 -59.79 -12.80
N GLY A 53 32.38 -60.04 -12.75
CA GLY A 53 32.95 -61.39 -12.89
C GLY A 53 32.41 -62.39 -11.86
N LEU A 54 32.09 -61.93 -10.64
CA LEU A 54 31.50 -62.75 -9.58
C LEU A 54 30.04 -63.14 -9.86
N LEU A 55 29.34 -62.40 -10.74
CA LEU A 55 27.95 -62.66 -11.10
C LEU A 55 27.80 -63.74 -12.18
N LYS A 56 28.90 -64.36 -12.61
CA LYS A 56 28.91 -65.40 -13.64
C LYS A 56 27.97 -66.55 -13.27
N ASN A 57 27.19 -67.01 -14.26
CA ASN A 57 26.14 -68.04 -14.15
C ASN A 57 24.83 -67.59 -13.48
N LEU A 58 24.69 -66.33 -13.05
CA LEU A 58 23.39 -65.81 -12.61
C LEU A 58 22.40 -65.86 -13.78
N SER A 59 21.18 -66.34 -13.53
CA SER A 59 20.21 -66.55 -14.61
C SER A 59 19.61 -65.22 -15.11
N GLU A 60 19.39 -65.10 -16.41
CA GLU A 60 18.72 -63.93 -17.02
C GLU A 60 17.33 -63.69 -16.43
N LYS A 61 16.64 -64.77 -16.02
CA LYS A 61 15.33 -64.71 -15.36
C LYS A 61 15.41 -64.01 -14.00
N GLU A 62 16.45 -64.24 -13.22
CA GLU A 62 16.65 -63.56 -11.95
C GLU A 62 17.01 -62.08 -12.16
N VAL A 63 17.88 -61.78 -13.13
CA VAL A 63 18.21 -60.40 -13.52
C VAL A 63 16.94 -59.63 -13.91
N THR A 64 16.10 -60.23 -14.77
CA THR A 64 14.83 -59.64 -15.22
C THR A 64 13.85 -59.45 -14.06
N LYS A 65 13.76 -60.43 -13.14
CA LYS A 65 12.92 -60.34 -11.94
C LYS A 65 13.33 -59.15 -11.06
N ILE A 66 14.63 -58.92 -10.87
CA ILE A 66 15.13 -57.76 -10.12
C ILE A 66 14.74 -56.49 -10.86
N ALA A 67 14.95 -56.43 -12.18
CA ALA A 67 14.62 -55.27 -13.01
C ALA A 67 13.13 -54.90 -12.96
N ASP A 68 12.22 -55.88 -12.89
CA ASP A 68 10.78 -55.65 -12.77
C ASP A 68 10.34 -55.16 -11.39
N SER A 69 11.18 -55.27 -10.38
CA SER A 69 10.88 -54.93 -8.98
C SER A 69 11.66 -53.73 -8.44
N ILE A 70 12.32 -52.96 -9.32
CA ILE A 70 13.16 -51.81 -8.91
C ILE A 70 12.31 -50.75 -8.17
N PRO A 71 12.69 -50.37 -6.94
CA PRO A 71 12.02 -49.29 -6.23
C PRO A 71 12.48 -47.93 -6.77
N ILE A 72 11.56 -47.19 -7.40
CA ILE A 72 11.79 -45.80 -7.81
C ILE A 72 11.95 -44.91 -6.58
N MET A 73 12.95 -44.04 -6.60
CA MET A 73 13.19 -43.05 -5.56
C MET A 73 11.98 -42.14 -5.38
N LYS A 74 11.62 -41.86 -4.13
CA LYS A 74 10.48 -41.00 -3.81
C LYS A 74 10.61 -39.66 -4.53
N GLY A 75 9.55 -39.25 -5.20
CA GLY A 75 9.47 -37.96 -5.90
C GLY A 75 9.99 -37.96 -7.35
N SER A 76 10.66 -39.03 -7.82
CA SER A 76 11.25 -39.07 -9.17
C SER A 76 10.22 -38.84 -10.27
N GLU A 77 9.07 -39.53 -10.22
CA GLU A 77 8.00 -39.36 -11.22
C GLU A 77 7.53 -37.90 -11.32
N ARG A 78 7.33 -37.25 -10.18
CA ARG A 78 6.87 -35.85 -10.13
C ARG A 78 7.96 -34.91 -10.64
N LEU A 79 9.21 -35.09 -10.20
CA LEU A 79 10.34 -34.30 -10.65
C LEU A 79 10.49 -34.35 -12.18
N ILE A 80 10.49 -35.55 -12.76
CA ILE A 80 10.63 -35.73 -14.22
C ILE A 80 9.47 -35.07 -14.97
N LYS A 81 8.23 -35.23 -14.48
CA LYS A 81 7.05 -34.59 -15.07
C LYS A 81 7.14 -33.06 -15.04
N GLU A 82 7.52 -32.48 -13.90
CA GLU A 82 7.67 -31.03 -13.73
C GLU A 82 8.81 -30.48 -14.59
N ALA A 83 9.99 -31.13 -14.56
CA ALA A 83 11.13 -30.77 -15.40
C ALA A 83 10.75 -30.75 -16.89
N LYS A 84 10.02 -31.77 -17.36
CA LYS A 84 9.51 -31.81 -18.74
C LYS A 84 8.51 -30.70 -19.05
N SER A 85 7.63 -30.36 -18.11
CA SER A 85 6.69 -29.24 -18.28
C SER A 85 7.41 -27.88 -18.41
N MET A 86 8.58 -27.75 -17.76
CA MET A 86 9.51 -26.63 -17.91
C MET A 86 10.38 -26.72 -19.18
N GLY A 87 10.17 -27.72 -20.04
CA GLY A 87 10.91 -27.90 -21.29
C GLY A 87 12.33 -28.46 -21.12
N TYR A 88 12.62 -29.13 -20.01
CA TYR A 88 13.87 -29.89 -19.86
C TYR A 88 13.83 -31.16 -20.71
N LYS A 89 14.96 -31.46 -21.33
CA LYS A 89 15.32 -32.82 -21.74
C LYS A 89 15.82 -33.59 -20.54
N THR A 90 15.59 -34.88 -20.50
CA THR A 90 15.91 -35.75 -19.37
C THR A 90 16.86 -36.86 -19.80
N ALA A 91 17.88 -37.15 -18.99
CA ALA A 91 18.82 -38.22 -19.26
C ALA A 91 19.20 -39.03 -18.02
N ILE A 92 19.45 -40.32 -18.22
CA ILE A 92 20.13 -41.20 -17.25
C ILE A 92 21.54 -41.46 -17.77
N ILE A 93 22.55 -41.20 -16.93
CA ILE A 93 23.94 -41.59 -17.17
C ILE A 93 24.42 -42.39 -15.96
N SER A 94 24.45 -43.72 -16.08
CA SER A 94 24.76 -44.59 -14.94
C SER A 94 25.84 -45.62 -15.24
N GLY A 95 26.78 -45.79 -14.31
CA GLY A 95 27.80 -46.86 -14.41
C GLY A 95 27.24 -48.28 -14.25
N SER A 96 25.94 -48.39 -13.92
CA SER A 96 25.17 -49.62 -13.83
C SER A 96 24.84 -50.20 -15.21
N PHE A 97 23.78 -51.01 -15.32
CA PHE A 97 23.52 -51.82 -16.51
C PHE A 97 22.26 -51.41 -17.29
N MET A 98 22.35 -51.49 -18.62
CA MET A 98 21.35 -51.04 -19.60
C MET A 98 19.99 -51.70 -19.41
N ILE A 99 19.96 -52.99 -19.02
CA ILE A 99 18.70 -53.71 -18.75
C ILE A 99 17.88 -53.03 -17.64
N PHE A 100 18.53 -52.48 -16.62
CA PHE A 100 17.88 -51.75 -15.52
C PHE A 100 17.61 -50.29 -15.90
N ALA A 101 18.62 -49.60 -16.45
CA ALA A 101 18.51 -48.19 -16.82
C ALA A 101 17.41 -47.94 -17.85
N LYS A 102 17.23 -48.85 -18.83
CA LYS A 102 16.15 -48.76 -19.80
C LYS A 102 14.79 -48.94 -19.14
N LYS A 103 14.64 -49.87 -18.20
CA LYS A 103 13.39 -50.09 -17.47
C LYS A 103 12.99 -48.84 -16.67
N VAL A 104 13.93 -48.28 -15.90
CA VAL A 104 13.73 -47.03 -15.15
C VAL A 104 13.41 -45.88 -16.10
N GLY A 105 14.15 -45.78 -17.21
CA GLY A 105 13.92 -44.81 -18.27
C GLY A 105 12.50 -44.89 -18.84
N ASP A 106 12.03 -46.08 -19.18
CA ASP A 106 10.68 -46.31 -19.72
C ASP A 106 9.59 -45.96 -18.69
N MET A 107 9.79 -46.31 -17.40
CA MET A 107 8.84 -46.02 -16.32
C MET A 107 8.68 -44.50 -16.08
N LEU A 108 9.78 -43.76 -16.09
CA LEU A 108 9.80 -42.31 -15.85
C LEU A 108 9.62 -41.50 -17.15
N GLY A 109 9.71 -42.17 -18.31
CA GLY A 109 9.67 -41.58 -19.64
C GLY A 109 10.93 -40.78 -19.99
N ILE A 110 12.12 -41.15 -19.55
CA ILE A 110 13.37 -40.42 -19.82
C ILE A 110 13.68 -40.33 -21.32
N ASP A 111 14.23 -39.20 -21.78
CA ASP A 111 14.53 -38.97 -23.20
C ASP A 111 15.82 -39.68 -23.67
N HIS A 112 16.85 -39.74 -22.81
CA HIS A 112 18.15 -40.37 -23.12
C HIS A 112 18.58 -41.34 -22.01
N VAL A 113 19.01 -42.54 -22.38
CA VAL A 113 19.48 -43.54 -21.40
C VAL A 113 20.84 -44.08 -21.85
N VAL A 114 21.85 -43.93 -20.99
CA VAL A 114 23.20 -44.47 -21.21
C VAL A 114 23.66 -45.22 -19.97
N ALA A 115 24.07 -46.47 -20.19
CA ALA A 115 24.57 -47.38 -19.16
C ALA A 115 25.56 -48.39 -19.78
N ASN A 116 26.21 -49.20 -18.95
CA ASN A 116 27.02 -50.33 -19.41
C ASN A 116 26.12 -51.54 -19.75
N GLU A 117 26.65 -52.54 -20.42
CA GLU A 117 25.93 -53.76 -20.82
C GLU A 117 26.54 -54.98 -20.14
N LEU A 118 25.68 -55.78 -19.50
CA LEU A 118 26.02 -57.14 -19.05
C LEU A 118 25.90 -58.08 -20.24
N ILE A 119 26.91 -58.92 -20.44
CA ILE A 119 26.88 -59.92 -21.51
C ILE A 119 26.12 -61.16 -21.01
N ILE A 120 25.07 -61.53 -21.75
CA ILE A 120 24.22 -62.69 -21.48
C ILE A 120 24.35 -63.66 -22.64
N GLU A 121 24.74 -64.89 -22.34
CA GLU A 121 24.83 -65.99 -23.31
C GLU A 121 24.14 -67.22 -22.72
N ASP A 122 23.42 -67.97 -23.54
CA ASP A 122 22.67 -69.17 -23.13
C ASP A 122 21.75 -68.96 -21.90
N GLY A 123 21.22 -67.74 -21.73
CA GLY A 123 20.30 -67.38 -20.65
C GLY A 123 20.95 -67.15 -19.28
N VAL A 124 22.27 -66.98 -19.23
CA VAL A 124 23.02 -66.67 -17.99
C VAL A 124 24.04 -65.54 -18.22
N LEU A 125 24.42 -64.86 -17.14
CA LEU A 125 25.50 -63.87 -17.18
C LEU A 125 26.86 -64.54 -17.41
N THR A 126 27.64 -64.03 -18.36
CA THR A 126 29.01 -64.55 -18.63
C THR A 126 30.04 -64.07 -17.60
N GLY A 127 29.72 -62.99 -16.87
CA GLY A 127 30.64 -62.26 -16.00
C GLY A 127 31.40 -61.13 -16.71
N GLU A 128 31.04 -60.80 -17.95
CA GLU A 128 31.65 -59.72 -18.72
C GLU A 128 30.74 -58.47 -18.78
N VAL A 129 31.38 -57.29 -18.81
CA VAL A 129 30.72 -55.99 -18.93
C VAL A 129 31.40 -55.15 -20.01
N THR A 130 30.61 -54.48 -20.83
CA THR A 130 31.08 -53.54 -21.86
C THR A 130 30.30 -52.24 -21.79
N GLY A 131 30.80 -51.15 -22.38
CA GLY A 131 30.01 -49.93 -22.52
C GLY A 131 30.80 -48.64 -22.40
N PRO A 132 30.13 -47.49 -22.59
CA PRO A 132 30.78 -46.19 -22.58
C PRO A 132 31.21 -45.74 -21.18
N LEU A 133 30.68 -46.34 -20.11
CA LEU A 133 30.82 -45.89 -18.71
C LEU A 133 31.76 -46.77 -17.89
N MET A 134 32.82 -47.28 -18.52
CA MET A 134 33.82 -48.15 -17.89
C MET A 134 35.01 -47.39 -17.27
N LYS A 135 35.14 -46.07 -17.49
CA LYS A 135 36.24 -45.25 -16.94
C LYS A 135 35.71 -44.18 -16.00
N GLN A 136 36.58 -43.67 -15.14
CA GLN A 136 36.23 -42.71 -14.08
C GLN A 136 35.66 -41.38 -14.60
N ASP A 137 36.09 -40.93 -15.78
CA ASP A 137 35.67 -39.68 -16.43
C ASP A 137 34.61 -39.91 -17.53
N SER A 138 34.22 -41.15 -17.79
CA SER A 138 33.28 -41.51 -18.86
C SER A 138 31.94 -40.77 -18.78
N LYS A 139 31.40 -40.55 -17.57
CA LYS A 139 30.11 -39.87 -17.41
C LYS A 139 30.14 -38.43 -17.93
N GLU A 140 31.25 -37.72 -17.77
CA GLU A 140 31.44 -36.35 -18.28
C GLU A 140 31.43 -36.32 -19.81
N PHE A 141 32.12 -37.27 -20.45
CA PHE A 141 32.12 -37.39 -21.92
C PHE A 141 30.73 -37.67 -22.47
N VAL A 142 30.00 -38.60 -21.85
CA VAL A 142 28.62 -38.92 -22.25
C VAL A 142 27.70 -37.71 -22.06
N LEU A 143 27.82 -36.99 -20.94
CA LEU A 143 27.06 -35.76 -20.70
C LEU A 143 27.32 -34.73 -21.81
N ALA A 144 28.58 -34.56 -22.20
CA ALA A 144 28.97 -33.64 -23.27
C ALA A 144 28.41 -34.07 -24.64
N GLU A 145 28.35 -35.37 -24.93
CA GLU A 145 27.77 -35.88 -26.17
C GLU A 145 26.26 -35.67 -26.23
N ILE A 146 25.53 -35.93 -25.13
CA ILE A 146 24.08 -35.71 -25.04
C ILE A 146 23.77 -34.20 -25.13
N ALA A 147 24.48 -33.37 -24.37
CA ALA A 147 24.29 -31.91 -24.43
C ALA A 147 24.51 -31.39 -25.86
N LYS A 148 25.57 -31.87 -26.54
CA LYS A 148 25.88 -31.50 -27.92
C LYS A 148 24.81 -31.95 -28.92
N SER A 149 24.24 -33.14 -28.76
CA SER A 149 23.19 -33.65 -29.66
C SER A 149 21.88 -32.85 -29.52
N GLU A 150 21.59 -32.36 -28.33
CA GLU A 150 20.47 -31.45 -28.03
C GLU A 150 20.76 -29.97 -28.34
N GLY A 151 21.97 -29.66 -28.82
CA GLY A 151 22.39 -28.29 -29.13
C GLY A 151 22.46 -27.38 -27.89
N LEU A 152 22.90 -27.93 -26.77
CA LEU A 152 23.07 -27.29 -25.47
C LEU A 152 24.56 -27.25 -25.09
N ASP A 153 24.95 -26.27 -24.30
CA ASP A 153 26.26 -26.25 -23.63
C ASP A 153 26.17 -26.96 -22.28
N LEU A 154 27.30 -27.42 -21.72
CA LEU A 154 27.34 -28.05 -20.39
C LEU A 154 26.78 -27.13 -19.29
N LYS A 155 26.86 -25.81 -19.48
CA LYS A 155 26.27 -24.80 -18.57
C LYS A 155 24.74 -24.70 -18.65
N ASP A 156 24.10 -25.33 -19.62
CA ASP A 156 22.64 -25.49 -19.69
C ASP A 156 22.17 -26.83 -19.08
N CYS A 157 23.08 -27.57 -18.45
CA CYS A 157 22.82 -28.87 -17.85
C CYS A 157 22.69 -28.75 -16.31
N VAL A 158 21.68 -29.43 -15.77
CA VAL A 158 21.51 -29.74 -14.35
C VAL A 158 21.93 -31.19 -14.15
N VAL A 159 22.81 -31.47 -13.20
CA VAL A 159 23.26 -32.84 -12.90
C VAL A 159 22.86 -33.19 -11.47
N VAL A 160 22.26 -34.37 -11.30
CA VAL A 160 21.86 -34.93 -10.01
C VAL A 160 22.57 -36.27 -9.83
N GLY A 161 23.26 -36.46 -8.72
CA GLY A 161 23.98 -37.69 -8.42
C GLY A 161 24.32 -37.79 -6.94
N ASP A 162 24.71 -38.97 -6.48
CA ASP A 162 24.99 -39.26 -5.07
C ASP A 162 26.46 -39.64 -4.81
N GLY A 163 27.19 -40.05 -5.85
CA GLY A 163 28.48 -40.74 -5.74
C GLY A 163 29.70 -39.93 -6.19
N ALA A 164 30.89 -40.39 -5.78
CA ALA A 164 32.16 -39.79 -6.19
C ALA A 164 32.46 -39.95 -7.71
N ASN A 165 31.80 -40.91 -8.37
CA ASN A 165 31.83 -41.11 -9.82
C ASN A 165 31.14 -39.96 -10.60
N ASP A 166 30.34 -39.11 -9.94
CA ASP A 166 29.65 -37.98 -10.57
C ASP A 166 30.44 -36.67 -10.53
N ILE A 167 31.56 -36.64 -9.79
CA ILE A 167 32.37 -35.44 -9.54
C ILE A 167 32.75 -34.70 -10.84
N HIS A 168 33.07 -35.45 -11.89
CA HIS A 168 33.47 -34.89 -13.19
C HIS A 168 32.32 -34.22 -13.94
N MET A 169 31.10 -34.76 -13.83
CA MET A 169 29.91 -34.10 -14.38
C MET A 169 29.59 -32.80 -13.64
N PHE A 170 29.73 -32.79 -12.32
CA PHE A 170 29.39 -31.64 -11.47
C PHE A 170 30.21 -30.40 -11.82
N LYS A 171 31.52 -30.57 -12.03
CA LYS A 171 32.45 -29.45 -12.33
C LYS A 171 32.07 -28.64 -13.57
N ASN A 172 31.47 -29.29 -14.58
CA ASN A 172 31.20 -28.64 -15.86
C ASN A 172 29.74 -28.23 -16.05
N ALA A 173 28.82 -28.83 -15.29
CA ALA A 173 27.41 -28.50 -15.30
C ALA A 173 27.14 -27.02 -14.97
N GLY A 174 25.94 -26.55 -15.33
CA GLY A 174 25.44 -25.22 -14.94
C GLY A 174 24.89 -25.19 -13.53
N LEU A 175 24.33 -26.32 -13.08
CA LEU A 175 23.88 -26.56 -11.72
C LEU A 175 24.13 -28.02 -11.37
N SER A 176 24.73 -28.25 -10.21
CA SER A 176 25.03 -29.58 -9.70
C SER A 176 24.34 -29.82 -8.35
N ILE A 177 23.67 -30.97 -8.22
CA ILE A 177 22.85 -31.30 -7.06
C ILE A 177 23.33 -32.65 -6.51
N ALA A 178 24.01 -32.62 -5.38
CA ALA A 178 24.33 -33.83 -4.64
C ALA A 178 23.08 -34.34 -3.92
N PHE A 179 22.66 -35.57 -4.21
CA PHE A 179 21.51 -36.21 -3.61
C PHE A 179 21.99 -37.35 -2.69
N GLY A 180 22.08 -37.07 -1.39
CA GLY A 180 22.63 -38.02 -0.42
C GLY A 180 23.62 -37.37 0.55
N GLN A 181 24.53 -38.17 1.09
CA GLN A 181 25.47 -37.75 2.15
C GLN A 181 26.94 -38.04 1.83
N ASN A 182 27.30 -38.31 0.57
CA ASN A 182 28.70 -38.53 0.21
C ASN A 182 29.49 -37.22 0.37
N PRO A 183 30.47 -37.15 1.30
CA PRO A 183 31.18 -35.90 1.57
C PRO A 183 31.94 -35.38 0.34
N ALA A 184 32.58 -36.27 -0.42
CA ALA A 184 33.40 -35.90 -1.56
C ALA A 184 32.60 -35.22 -2.68
N LEU A 185 31.34 -35.63 -2.87
CA LEU A 185 30.43 -35.00 -3.84
C LEU A 185 29.77 -33.74 -3.25
N SER A 186 29.37 -33.80 -1.98
CA SER A 186 28.70 -32.69 -1.29
C SER A 186 29.56 -31.43 -1.22
N ASP A 187 30.87 -31.58 -1.03
CA ASP A 187 31.82 -30.46 -0.92
C ASP A 187 31.99 -29.66 -2.22
N ILE A 188 31.64 -30.25 -3.37
CA ILE A 188 31.81 -29.62 -4.69
C ILE A 188 30.49 -29.28 -5.39
N ALA A 189 29.35 -29.71 -4.82
CA ALA A 189 28.04 -29.48 -5.39
C ALA A 189 27.56 -28.05 -5.13
N ASP A 190 26.78 -27.49 -6.06
CA ASP A 190 26.12 -26.19 -5.85
C ASP A 190 25.01 -26.30 -4.80
N VAL A 191 24.36 -27.47 -4.75
CA VAL A 191 23.24 -27.78 -3.86
C VAL A 191 23.39 -29.20 -3.31
N VAL A 192 23.08 -29.38 -2.03
CA VAL A 192 23.07 -30.69 -1.37
C VAL A 192 21.68 -30.97 -0.81
N ILE A 193 21.13 -32.13 -1.15
CA ILE A 193 19.85 -32.63 -0.64
C ILE A 193 20.12 -33.94 0.09
N THR A 194 20.01 -33.91 1.42
CA THR A 194 20.28 -35.08 2.26
C THR A 194 19.07 -35.99 2.48
N GLN A 195 17.88 -35.49 2.15
CA GLN A 195 16.61 -36.22 2.28
C GLN A 195 16.38 -37.03 1.00
N LYS A 196 15.98 -38.30 1.14
CA LYS A 196 15.60 -39.18 0.02
C LYS A 196 14.23 -38.81 -0.57
N ASP A 197 14.13 -37.60 -1.09
CA ASP A 197 12.93 -37.07 -1.75
C ASP A 197 13.31 -36.11 -2.90
N GLN A 198 13.10 -36.59 -4.13
CA GLN A 198 13.43 -35.88 -5.37
C GLN A 198 12.50 -34.66 -5.62
N GLU A 199 11.36 -34.54 -4.93
CA GLU A 199 10.49 -33.35 -5.08
C GLU A 199 11.18 -32.06 -4.62
N LEU A 200 12.17 -32.17 -3.72
CA LEU A 200 12.95 -31.04 -3.22
C LEU A 200 13.79 -30.37 -4.31
N ILE A 201 14.04 -31.04 -5.43
CA ILE A 201 14.77 -30.48 -6.57
C ILE A 201 13.91 -29.49 -7.38
N ILE A 202 12.60 -29.71 -7.45
CA ILE A 202 11.67 -28.91 -8.28
C ILE A 202 11.83 -27.39 -8.07
N PRO A 203 11.82 -26.84 -6.83
CA PRO A 203 11.97 -25.39 -6.61
C PRO A 203 13.37 -24.84 -6.94
N ILE A 204 14.35 -25.71 -7.10
CA ILE A 204 15.76 -25.38 -7.36
C ILE A 204 16.04 -25.31 -8.87
N LEU A 205 15.24 -26.02 -9.67
CA LEU A 205 15.42 -26.05 -11.12
C LEU A 205 15.37 -24.64 -11.71
N PRO A 206 16.38 -24.26 -12.51
CA PRO A 206 16.36 -22.99 -13.23
C PRO A 206 15.12 -22.90 -14.12
N LYS A 207 14.28 -21.89 -13.88
CA LYS A 207 13.13 -21.65 -14.74
C LYS A 207 13.58 -21.17 -16.12
N PRO A 208 12.93 -21.62 -17.20
CA PRO A 208 13.10 -21.03 -18.51
C PRO A 208 12.93 -19.50 -18.46
N ARG A 209 13.75 -18.78 -19.23
CA ARG A 209 13.65 -17.31 -19.33
C ARG A 209 12.27 -16.85 -19.82
N GLN A 210 11.53 -17.72 -20.51
CA GLN A 210 10.19 -17.44 -21.01
C GLN A 210 9.15 -17.39 -19.88
N ASP A 211 9.19 -18.35 -18.95
CA ASP A 211 8.32 -18.38 -17.78
C ASP A 211 8.59 -17.19 -16.85
N MET A 212 9.87 -16.82 -16.68
CA MET A 212 10.24 -15.60 -15.93
C MET A 212 9.66 -14.35 -16.58
N LEU A 213 9.63 -14.29 -17.92
CA LEU A 213 9.08 -13.14 -18.64
C LEU A 213 7.57 -13.05 -18.46
N GLU A 214 6.86 -14.18 -18.56
CA GLU A 214 5.42 -14.27 -18.33
C GLU A 214 5.06 -13.87 -16.90
N GLU A 215 5.77 -14.37 -15.89
CA GLU A 215 5.53 -14.03 -14.48
C GLU A 215 5.74 -12.52 -14.21
N LEU A 216 6.78 -11.92 -14.80
CA LEU A 216 7.01 -10.47 -14.70
C LEU A 216 5.93 -9.66 -15.42
N GLN A 217 5.42 -10.16 -16.55
CA GLN A 217 4.32 -9.53 -17.28
C GLN A 217 3.01 -9.58 -16.49
N GLU A 218 2.68 -10.72 -15.87
CA GLU A 218 1.51 -10.85 -15.02
C GLU A 218 1.57 -9.93 -13.79
N LYS A 219 2.72 -9.89 -13.11
CA LYS A 219 2.93 -8.98 -11.96
C LYS A 219 2.76 -7.52 -12.38
N LYS A 220 3.31 -7.14 -13.54
CA LYS A 220 3.15 -5.80 -14.09
C LYS A 220 1.67 -5.47 -14.35
N GLU A 221 0.91 -6.37 -14.95
CA GLU A 221 -0.50 -6.11 -15.26
C GLU A 221 -1.35 -5.95 -13.99
N LYS A 222 -1.07 -6.74 -12.95
CA LYS A 222 -1.69 -6.56 -11.62
C LYS A 222 -1.41 -5.18 -11.03
N LEU A 223 -0.15 -4.73 -11.04
CA LEU A 223 0.22 -3.39 -10.54
C LEU A 223 -0.42 -2.27 -11.37
N LYS A 224 -0.59 -2.49 -12.68
CA LYS A 224 -1.25 -1.51 -13.56
C LYS A 224 -2.72 -1.32 -13.20
N ILE A 225 -3.43 -2.42 -12.91
CA ILE A 225 -4.82 -2.37 -12.43
C ILE A 225 -4.88 -1.65 -11.09
N GLU A 226 -4.01 -2.00 -10.14
CA GLU A 226 -3.94 -1.35 -8.83
C GLU A 226 -3.66 0.16 -8.95
N SER A 227 -2.74 0.54 -9.84
CA SER A 227 -2.43 1.93 -10.13
C SER A 227 -3.64 2.73 -10.63
N GLU A 228 -4.45 2.18 -11.53
CA GLU A 228 -5.67 2.86 -12.00
C GLU A 228 -6.71 3.00 -10.86
N ILE A 229 -6.87 1.98 -10.02
CA ILE A 229 -7.75 2.06 -8.84
C ILE A 229 -7.31 3.17 -7.88
N LEU A 230 -6.00 3.26 -7.59
CA LEU A 230 -5.45 4.31 -6.71
C LEU A 230 -5.66 5.70 -7.31
N LYS A 231 -5.47 5.85 -8.62
CA LYS A 231 -5.70 7.10 -9.34
C LYS A 231 -7.17 7.53 -9.28
N GLU A 232 -8.11 6.63 -9.50
CA GLU A 232 -9.55 6.92 -9.37
C GLU A 232 -9.92 7.34 -7.94
N LYS A 233 -9.45 6.59 -6.93
CA LYS A 233 -9.68 6.93 -5.51
C LYS A 233 -9.13 8.30 -5.16
N ARG A 234 -7.90 8.61 -5.56
CA ARG A 234 -7.28 9.93 -5.37
C ARG A 234 -8.11 11.04 -6.03
N ASN A 235 -8.55 10.83 -7.26
CA ASN A 235 -9.36 11.81 -7.98
C ASN A 235 -10.70 12.08 -7.27
N LYS A 236 -11.36 11.04 -6.75
CA LYS A 236 -12.59 11.18 -5.95
C LYS A 236 -12.36 11.97 -4.67
N LEU A 237 -11.28 11.68 -3.93
CA LEU A 237 -10.95 12.43 -2.71
C LEU A 237 -10.65 13.90 -3.01
N ASN A 238 -9.88 14.19 -4.07
CA ASN A 238 -9.60 15.57 -4.49
C ASN A 238 -10.86 16.33 -4.90
N GLN A 239 -11.80 15.68 -5.59
CA GLN A 239 -13.09 16.27 -5.90
C GLN A 239 -13.90 16.58 -4.64
N ASN A 240 -13.90 15.67 -3.66
CA ASN A 240 -14.59 15.89 -2.39
C ASN A 240 -13.93 17.01 -1.58
N ALA A 241 -12.60 17.05 -1.51
CA ALA A 241 -11.86 18.13 -0.86
C ALA A 241 -12.19 19.49 -1.50
N SER A 242 -12.24 19.56 -2.84
CA SER A 242 -12.65 20.78 -3.55
C SER A 242 -14.07 21.24 -3.14
N LYS A 243 -15.04 20.31 -3.09
CA LYS A 243 -16.41 20.62 -2.63
C LYS A 243 -16.46 21.12 -1.19
N LEU A 244 -15.67 20.53 -0.29
CA LEU A 244 -15.59 20.97 1.11
C LEU A 244 -14.97 22.36 1.22
N SER A 245 -13.90 22.64 0.46
CA SER A 245 -13.30 23.98 0.40
C SER A 245 -14.31 25.03 -0.07
N MET A 246 -15.06 24.75 -1.14
CA MET A 246 -16.10 25.68 -1.63
C MET A 246 -17.16 25.98 -0.56
N LYS A 247 -17.70 24.94 0.11
CA LYS A 247 -18.69 25.11 1.18
C LYS A 247 -18.14 25.90 2.37
N ARG A 248 -16.90 25.63 2.78
CA ARG A 248 -16.21 26.38 3.86
C ARG A 248 -16.11 27.86 3.48
N ASP A 249 -15.70 28.15 2.24
CA ASP A 249 -15.50 29.51 1.77
C ASP A 249 -16.82 30.28 1.66
N GLU A 250 -17.90 29.63 1.23
CA GLU A 250 -19.27 30.18 1.26
C GLU A 250 -19.74 30.53 2.68
N LEU A 251 -19.53 29.63 3.66
CA LEU A 251 -19.89 29.88 5.06
C LEU A 251 -19.06 31.03 5.64
N ASN A 252 -17.75 31.06 5.37
CA ASN A 252 -16.87 32.13 5.80
C ASN A 252 -17.27 33.48 5.19
N GLN A 253 -17.71 33.49 3.94
CA GLN A 253 -18.25 34.71 3.31
C GLN A 253 -19.53 35.18 4.02
N LYS A 254 -20.50 34.29 4.24
CA LYS A 254 -21.73 34.62 4.97
C LYS A 254 -21.45 35.15 6.37
N ALA A 255 -20.51 34.54 7.09
CA ALA A 255 -20.09 35.03 8.40
C ALA A 255 -19.50 36.45 8.35
N ARG A 256 -18.69 36.76 7.33
CA ARG A 256 -18.14 38.13 7.14
C ARG A 256 -19.25 39.14 6.88
N GLU A 257 -20.21 38.81 6.02
CA GLU A 257 -21.36 39.67 5.72
C GLU A 257 -22.20 39.93 6.99
N LEU A 258 -22.54 38.90 7.76
CA LEU A 258 -23.26 39.06 9.03
C LEU A 258 -22.49 39.88 10.06
N VAL A 259 -21.16 39.71 10.16
CA VAL A 259 -20.32 40.55 11.01
C VAL A 259 -20.38 42.02 10.58
N THR A 260 -20.40 42.32 9.28
CA THR A 260 -20.56 43.70 8.81
C THR A 260 -21.91 44.30 9.20
N THR A 261 -22.99 43.53 9.06
CA THR A 261 -24.35 43.93 9.49
C THR A 261 -24.43 44.14 11.01
N ALA A 262 -23.80 43.27 11.80
CA ALA A 262 -23.74 43.40 13.26
C ALA A 262 -22.95 44.66 13.68
N LYS A 263 -21.84 44.97 12.99
CA LYS A 263 -21.07 46.20 13.22
C LYS A 263 -21.86 47.46 12.86
N ALA A 264 -22.65 47.43 11.78
CA ALA A 264 -23.54 48.54 11.43
C ALA A 264 -24.61 48.76 12.51
N SER A 265 -25.25 47.68 12.97
CA SER A 265 -26.25 47.73 14.06
C SER A 265 -25.65 48.25 15.38
N LYS A 266 -24.40 47.87 15.67
CA LYS A 266 -23.65 48.41 16.82
C LYS A 266 -23.45 49.92 16.71
N LYS A 267 -23.04 50.41 15.53
CA LYS A 267 -22.85 51.84 15.29
C LYS A 267 -24.15 52.63 15.51
N GLU A 268 -25.25 52.17 14.92
CA GLU A 268 -26.57 52.79 15.11
C GLU A 268 -27.01 52.78 16.58
N ARG A 269 -26.79 51.67 17.30
CA ARG A 269 -27.06 51.58 18.75
C ARG A 269 -26.25 52.62 19.53
N ASP A 270 -24.97 52.76 19.21
CA ASP A 270 -24.08 53.69 19.90
C ASP A 270 -24.51 55.16 19.63
N GLU A 271 -24.93 55.48 18.41
CA GLU A 271 -25.54 56.78 18.04
C GLU A 271 -26.85 57.06 18.82
N TYR A 272 -27.73 56.06 18.97
CA TYR A 272 -28.95 56.23 19.78
C TYR A 272 -28.63 56.40 21.27
N ASN A 273 -27.66 55.67 21.80
CA ASN A 273 -27.23 55.81 23.20
C ASN A 273 -26.65 57.20 23.49
N GLU A 274 -25.90 57.77 22.54
CA GLU A 274 -25.39 59.13 22.63
C GLU A 274 -26.55 60.14 22.72
N LYS A 275 -27.54 60.03 21.82
CA LYS A 275 -28.77 60.85 21.87
C LYS A 275 -29.53 60.68 23.19
N VAL A 276 -29.66 59.45 23.68
CA VAL A 276 -30.28 59.18 24.99
C VAL A 276 -29.53 59.93 26.10
N SER A 277 -28.20 59.91 26.09
CA SER A 277 -27.39 60.61 27.09
C SER A 277 -27.58 62.14 27.00
N GLU A 278 -27.58 62.70 25.79
CA GLU A 278 -27.80 64.14 25.58
C GLU A 278 -29.18 64.61 26.04
N TYR A 279 -30.24 63.90 25.65
CA TYR A 279 -31.60 64.26 26.02
C TYR A 279 -31.87 64.02 27.51
N LYS A 280 -31.25 63.01 28.13
CA LYS A 280 -31.27 62.83 29.59
C LYS A 280 -30.65 64.04 30.30
N ALA A 281 -29.48 64.50 29.86
CA ALA A 281 -28.83 65.68 30.44
C ALA A 281 -29.71 66.94 30.34
N LYS A 282 -30.30 67.21 29.15
CA LYS A 282 -31.22 68.34 28.94
C LYS A 282 -32.48 68.23 29.81
N ARG A 283 -33.06 67.04 29.91
CA ARG A 283 -34.21 66.75 30.78
C ARG A 283 -33.86 67.00 32.26
N ASP A 284 -32.70 66.53 32.71
CA ASP A 284 -32.28 66.66 34.10
C ASP A 284 -31.97 68.12 34.47
N GLU A 285 -31.38 68.91 33.57
CA GLU A 285 -31.21 70.36 33.74
C GLU A 285 -32.55 71.11 33.86
N LEU A 286 -33.54 70.74 33.02
CA LEU A 286 -34.88 71.35 33.06
C LEU A 286 -35.62 70.96 34.33
N ASN A 287 -35.51 69.70 34.77
CA ASN A 287 -36.05 69.25 36.05
C ASN A 287 -35.40 69.99 37.23
N GLU A 288 -34.08 70.23 37.19
CA GLU A 288 -33.40 71.00 38.23
C GLU A 288 -33.91 72.45 38.28
N LYS A 289 -34.07 73.09 37.10
CA LYS A 289 -34.65 74.44 36.98
C LYS A 289 -36.09 74.47 37.48
N ALA A 290 -36.93 73.51 37.09
CA ALA A 290 -38.31 73.37 37.55
C ALA A 290 -38.37 73.21 39.08
N ASN A 291 -37.51 72.35 39.65
CA ASN A 291 -37.42 72.13 41.10
C ASN A 291 -37.00 73.40 41.85
N LYS A 292 -36.09 74.22 41.31
CA LYS A 292 -35.74 75.52 41.89
C LYS A 292 -36.92 76.50 41.88
N VAL A 293 -37.73 76.50 40.82
CA VAL A 293 -38.95 77.32 40.74
C VAL A 293 -40.00 76.81 41.74
N TYR A 294 -40.21 75.50 41.84
CA TYR A 294 -41.10 74.90 42.85
C TYR A 294 -40.65 75.19 44.29
N ALA A 295 -39.35 75.15 44.58
CA ALA A 295 -38.82 75.51 45.90
C ALA A 295 -39.06 76.99 46.24
N ARG A 296 -38.99 77.89 45.25
CA ARG A 296 -39.34 79.32 45.43
C ARG A 296 -40.84 79.50 45.65
N LEU A 297 -41.67 78.82 44.86
CA LEU A 297 -43.13 78.78 45.03
C LEU A 297 -43.52 78.30 46.44
N ASP A 298 -42.85 77.28 46.96
CA ASP A 298 -43.13 76.76 48.31
C ASP A 298 -42.73 77.75 49.43
N LYS A 299 -41.62 78.46 49.26
CA LYS A 299 -41.19 79.52 50.20
C LYS A 299 -42.15 80.70 50.21
N LEU A 300 -42.70 81.09 49.05
CA LEU A 300 -43.70 82.14 48.93
C LEU A 300 -45.04 81.71 49.53
N ARG A 301 -45.49 80.48 49.26
CA ARG A 301 -46.70 79.91 49.83
C ARG A 301 -46.65 79.75 51.36
N LYS A 302 -45.49 79.43 51.95
CA LYS A 302 -45.35 79.39 53.43
C LYS A 302 -45.51 80.77 54.08
N LYS A 303 -45.29 81.86 53.34
CA LYS A 303 -45.54 83.23 53.82
C LYS A 303 -47.00 83.65 53.65
N SER A 304 -47.66 83.17 52.60
CA SER A 304 -49.06 83.43 52.29
C SER A 304 -49.92 82.27 52.81
N ASN A 305 -50.45 82.36 54.04
CA ASN A 305 -51.22 81.30 54.75
C ASN A 305 -52.47 80.76 53.99
N ALA A 306 -52.30 80.07 52.87
CA ALA A 306 -53.36 79.43 52.09
C ALA A 306 -53.34 77.91 52.37
N LYS A 307 -54.17 77.49 53.33
CA LYS A 307 -54.45 76.08 53.62
C LYS A 307 -55.36 75.50 52.54
N GLY A 308 -54.89 74.43 51.88
CA GLY A 308 -55.68 73.58 50.98
C GLY A 308 -55.22 72.13 51.11
N SER A 309 -55.89 71.37 51.98
CA SER A 309 -55.51 70.01 52.39
C SER A 309 -55.44 68.98 51.25
N SER A 310 -56.20 69.16 50.16
CA SER A 310 -56.20 68.23 49.01
C SER A 310 -55.01 68.41 48.06
N ILE A 311 -54.36 69.59 48.04
CA ILE A 311 -53.18 69.86 47.19
C ILE A 311 -51.92 69.30 47.83
N ASP A 312 -51.83 69.36 49.16
CA ASP A 312 -50.65 68.89 49.90
C ASP A 312 -50.51 67.36 49.89
N GLU A 313 -51.62 66.63 49.78
CA GLU A 313 -51.62 65.17 49.61
C GLU A 313 -51.06 64.74 48.24
N LEU A 314 -51.52 65.38 47.16
CA LEU A 314 -51.00 65.12 45.81
C LEU A 314 -49.50 65.41 45.72
N ARG A 315 -49.03 66.48 46.37
CA ARG A 315 -47.60 66.80 46.43
C ARG A 315 -46.79 65.74 47.15
N ARG A 316 -47.23 65.27 48.33
CA ARG A 316 -46.53 64.22 49.08
C ARG A 316 -46.47 62.90 48.29
N GLU A 317 -47.50 62.59 47.50
CA GLU A 317 -47.48 61.41 46.63
C GLU A 317 -46.47 61.55 45.49
N ILE A 318 -46.37 62.73 44.87
CA ILE A 318 -45.35 63.04 43.85
C ILE A 318 -43.94 62.93 44.44
N ASP A 319 -43.67 63.62 45.57
CA ASP A 319 -42.35 63.60 46.23
C ASP A 319 -41.91 62.17 46.59
N LYS A 320 -42.86 61.32 47.02
CA LYS A 320 -42.59 59.92 47.36
C LYS A 320 -42.25 59.08 46.11
N LEU A 321 -42.94 59.31 45.00
CA LEU A 321 -42.68 58.60 43.75
C LEU A 321 -41.37 59.07 43.09
N GLU A 322 -41.05 60.37 43.13
CA GLU A 322 -39.77 60.91 42.67
C GLU A 322 -38.60 60.37 43.50
N PHE A 323 -38.75 60.32 44.83
CA PHE A 323 -37.75 59.68 45.71
C PHE A 323 -37.55 58.21 45.35
N LYS A 324 -38.62 57.48 45.05
CA LYS A 324 -38.57 56.09 44.62
C LYS A 324 -37.86 55.93 43.27
N GLN A 325 -38.06 56.85 42.33
CA GLN A 325 -37.32 56.90 41.07
C GLN A 325 -35.80 57.06 41.29
N GLN A 326 -35.41 57.90 42.25
CA GLN A 326 -34.01 58.26 42.48
C GLN A 326 -33.23 57.23 43.32
N THR A 327 -33.92 56.41 44.12
CA THR A 327 -33.29 55.54 45.13
C THR A 327 -33.39 54.05 44.83
N GLU A 328 -34.31 53.61 43.97
CA GLU A 328 -34.46 52.20 43.61
C GLU A 328 -33.85 51.89 42.24
N VAL A 329 -33.09 50.81 42.16
CA VAL A 329 -32.63 50.25 40.87
C VAL A 329 -33.81 49.47 40.27
N ILE A 330 -34.54 50.12 39.36
CA ILE A 330 -35.75 49.58 38.73
C ILE A 330 -35.44 49.19 37.28
N SER A 331 -36.14 48.19 36.73
CA SER A 331 -36.05 47.87 35.30
C SER A 331 -36.60 49.01 34.44
N ILE A 332 -36.01 49.26 33.27
CA ILE A 332 -36.39 50.37 32.37
C ILE A 332 -37.92 50.45 32.11
N SER A 333 -38.58 49.31 31.99
CA SER A 333 -40.05 49.22 31.83
C SER A 333 -40.86 49.70 33.03
N LYS A 334 -40.40 49.40 34.25
CA LYS A 334 -41.05 49.81 35.51
C LYS A 334 -40.68 51.24 35.87
N GLU A 335 -39.48 51.68 35.51
CA GLU A 335 -39.06 53.09 35.62
C GLU A 335 -39.95 53.96 34.74
N ARG A 336 -40.21 53.56 33.49
CA ARG A 336 -41.17 54.23 32.59
C ARG A 336 -42.55 54.37 33.21
N GLN A 337 -43.14 53.27 33.71
CA GLN A 337 -44.46 53.31 34.36
C GLN A 337 -44.52 54.23 35.58
N LEU A 338 -43.41 54.30 36.33
CA LEU A 338 -43.29 55.17 37.49
C LEU A 338 -43.21 56.64 37.08
N VAL A 339 -42.46 56.96 36.02
CA VAL A 339 -42.40 58.33 35.46
C VAL A 339 -43.74 58.75 34.88
N ASP A 340 -44.40 57.91 34.07
CA ASP A 340 -45.73 58.21 33.52
C ASP A 340 -46.75 58.53 34.63
N ARG A 341 -46.66 57.81 35.76
CA ARG A 341 -47.51 58.05 36.94
C ARG A 341 -47.15 59.35 37.66
N ILE A 342 -45.86 59.67 37.82
CA ILE A 342 -45.40 60.96 38.38
C ILE A 342 -45.94 62.10 37.50
N SER A 343 -45.79 61.98 36.19
CA SER A 343 -46.25 63.00 35.24
C SER A 343 -47.75 63.24 35.31
N ALA A 344 -48.56 62.17 35.35
CA ALA A 344 -50.01 62.27 35.47
C ALA A 344 -50.47 62.90 36.82
N LEU A 345 -49.72 62.65 37.91
CA LEU A 345 -50.00 63.26 39.21
C LEU A 345 -49.58 64.74 39.25
N GLN A 346 -48.45 65.09 38.65
CA GLN A 346 -47.97 66.47 38.51
C GLN A 346 -48.95 67.31 37.67
N GLU A 347 -49.49 66.77 36.57
CA GLU A 347 -50.50 67.46 35.76
C GLU A 347 -51.79 67.75 36.56
N LYS A 348 -52.26 66.76 37.33
CA LYS A 348 -53.42 66.93 38.23
C LYS A 348 -53.16 67.95 39.33
N TYR A 349 -51.95 67.96 39.89
CA TYR A 349 -51.52 68.93 40.89
C TYR A 349 -51.51 70.35 40.32
N LEU A 350 -50.93 70.54 39.14
CA LEU A 350 -50.86 71.84 38.45
C LEU A 350 -52.25 72.39 38.09
N LYS A 351 -53.13 71.57 37.51
CA LYS A 351 -54.52 71.98 37.16
C LYS A 351 -55.31 72.45 38.39
N LYS A 352 -55.25 71.69 39.49
CA LYS A 352 -55.92 72.08 40.75
C LYS A 352 -55.31 73.33 41.36
N LYS A 353 -54.00 73.54 41.21
CA LYS A 353 -53.29 74.69 41.79
C LYS A 353 -53.57 75.99 41.04
N LEU A 354 -53.58 75.96 39.70
CA LEU A 354 -53.97 77.09 38.84
C LEU A 354 -55.42 77.57 39.09
N GLN A 355 -56.32 76.66 39.47
CA GLN A 355 -57.73 76.99 39.77
C GLN A 355 -57.92 77.74 41.10
N LEU A 356 -56.94 77.69 42.01
CA LEU A 356 -57.07 78.19 43.39
C LEU A 356 -56.31 79.49 43.68
N GLU A 357 -55.41 79.93 42.80
CA GLU A 357 -54.51 81.07 43.06
C GLU A 357 -54.95 82.35 42.32
N GLN A 358 -55.19 83.44 43.07
CA GLN A 358 -55.63 84.75 42.55
C GLN A 358 -54.47 85.77 42.38
N ASP A 359 -53.25 85.40 42.79
CA ASP A 359 -52.10 86.30 42.86
C ASP A 359 -51.31 86.31 41.54
N ILE A 360 -51.06 87.49 40.96
CA ILE A 360 -50.52 87.65 39.60
C ILE A 360 -49.09 87.12 39.50
N GLU A 361 -48.24 87.38 40.50
CA GLU A 361 -46.85 86.91 40.52
C GLU A 361 -46.74 85.39 40.69
N LEU A 362 -47.64 84.80 41.49
CA LEU A 362 -47.66 83.36 41.75
C LEU A 362 -48.12 82.57 40.52
N LYS A 363 -49.10 83.12 39.80
CA LYS A 363 -49.58 82.58 38.51
C LYS A 363 -48.49 82.60 37.44
N ALA A 364 -47.70 83.68 37.34
CA ALA A 364 -46.59 83.75 36.40
C ALA A 364 -45.47 82.73 36.70
N LEU A 365 -45.15 82.51 37.99
CA LEU A 365 -44.18 81.49 38.40
C LEU A 365 -44.71 80.06 38.17
N LEU A 366 -46.02 79.84 38.32
CA LEU A 366 -46.66 78.58 37.98
C LEU A 366 -46.63 78.28 36.49
N GLU A 367 -46.94 79.27 35.64
CA GLU A 367 -46.87 79.11 34.19
C GLU A 367 -45.43 78.81 33.74
N ASN A 368 -44.42 79.43 34.35
CA ASN A 368 -43.00 79.12 34.10
C ASN A 368 -42.63 77.69 34.56
N ALA A 369 -43.12 77.24 35.72
CA ALA A 369 -42.90 75.86 36.16
C ALA A 369 -43.57 74.84 35.22
N GLN A 370 -44.78 75.15 34.74
CA GLN A 370 -45.53 74.33 33.78
C GLN A 370 -44.80 74.22 32.44
N THR A 371 -44.23 75.30 31.91
CA THR A 371 -43.50 75.27 30.64
C THR A 371 -42.20 74.47 30.74
N LEU A 372 -41.43 74.65 31.82
CA LEU A 372 -40.23 73.85 32.08
C LEU A 372 -40.56 72.35 32.22
N TRP A 373 -41.70 72.04 32.85
CA TRP A 373 -42.16 70.66 33.01
C TRP A 373 -42.61 70.04 31.67
N ASN A 374 -43.38 70.76 30.87
CA ASN A 374 -43.77 70.29 29.53
C ASN A 374 -42.53 70.03 28.66
N GLN A 375 -41.54 70.93 28.68
CA GLN A 375 -40.27 70.76 27.98
C GLN A 375 -39.49 69.54 28.49
N ALA A 376 -39.45 69.31 29.80
CA ALA A 376 -38.82 68.12 30.37
C ALA A 376 -39.56 66.82 29.98
N SER A 377 -40.89 66.86 29.87
CA SER A 377 -41.72 65.73 29.43
C SER A 377 -41.46 65.38 27.95
N GLU A 378 -41.32 66.37 27.07
CA GLU A 378 -40.97 66.16 25.65
C GLU A 378 -39.60 65.48 25.50
N TYR A 379 -38.61 65.91 26.29
CA TYR A 379 -37.31 65.25 26.32
C TYR A 379 -37.38 63.85 26.94
N HIS A 380 -38.26 63.59 27.91
CA HIS A 380 -38.46 62.25 28.47
C HIS A 380 -39.06 61.28 27.43
N GLU A 381 -40.04 61.73 26.65
CA GLU A 381 -40.61 60.94 25.55
C GLU A 381 -39.54 60.60 24.51
N SER A 382 -38.75 61.60 24.12
CA SER A 382 -37.62 61.42 23.19
C SER A 382 -36.57 60.44 23.72
N VAL A 383 -36.21 60.53 25.02
CA VAL A 383 -35.30 59.57 25.68
C VAL A 383 -35.84 58.15 25.62
N THR A 384 -37.15 57.99 25.84
CA THR A 384 -37.79 56.67 25.83
C THR A 384 -37.82 56.07 24.42
N GLU A 385 -38.10 56.88 23.40
CA GLU A 385 -38.07 56.46 22.00
C GLU A 385 -36.67 55.99 21.58
N TYR A 386 -35.64 56.82 21.81
CA TYR A 386 -34.27 56.45 21.45
C TYR A 386 -33.73 55.28 22.26
N ALA A 387 -34.16 55.11 23.52
CA ALA A 387 -33.80 53.95 24.33
C ALA A 387 -34.39 52.65 23.76
N ASN A 388 -35.64 52.68 23.28
CA ASN A 388 -36.26 51.52 22.62
C ASN A 388 -35.56 51.18 21.29
N LEU A 389 -35.24 52.20 20.49
CA LEU A 389 -34.50 52.01 19.24
C LEU A 389 -33.09 51.43 19.49
N ALA A 390 -32.39 51.91 20.52
CA ALA A 390 -31.10 51.35 20.93
C ALA A 390 -31.23 49.87 21.35
N GLN A 391 -32.26 49.53 22.12
CA GLN A 391 -32.53 48.16 22.55
C GLN A 391 -32.81 47.22 21.35
N GLU A 392 -33.63 47.65 20.38
CA GLU A 392 -33.92 46.87 19.17
C GLU A 392 -32.63 46.60 18.36
N ARG A 393 -31.77 47.60 18.20
CA ARG A 393 -30.48 47.44 17.51
C ARG A 393 -29.53 46.53 18.29
N HIS A 394 -29.56 46.58 19.62
CA HIS A 394 -28.78 45.68 20.47
C HIS A 394 -29.22 44.21 20.32
N GLU A 395 -30.52 43.94 20.28
CA GLU A 395 -31.06 42.60 20.09
C GLU A 395 -30.74 42.04 18.71
N LYS A 396 -30.91 42.84 17.64
CA LYS A 396 -30.49 42.46 16.27
C LYS A 396 -28.99 42.15 16.18
N MET A 397 -28.17 42.95 16.86
CA MET A 397 -26.72 42.72 16.94
C MET A 397 -26.39 41.40 17.64
N ILE A 398 -27.03 41.09 18.78
CA ILE A 398 -26.81 39.83 19.51
C ILE A 398 -27.23 38.62 18.65
N ALA A 399 -28.39 38.69 17.99
CA ALA A 399 -28.86 37.63 17.11
C ALA A 399 -27.86 37.36 15.98
N ALA A 400 -27.39 38.42 15.31
CA ALA A 400 -26.40 38.30 14.24
C ALA A 400 -25.06 37.70 14.73
N PHE A 401 -24.58 38.07 15.93
CA PHE A 401 -23.36 37.47 16.49
C PHE A 401 -23.53 35.98 16.83
N ARG A 402 -24.68 35.58 17.38
CA ARG A 402 -24.98 34.16 17.62
C ARG A 402 -24.98 33.34 16.33
N GLU A 403 -25.58 33.87 15.27
CA GLU A 403 -25.57 33.21 13.95
C GLU A 403 -24.16 33.12 13.38
N VAL A 404 -23.34 34.16 13.52
CA VAL A 404 -21.93 34.14 13.09
C VAL A 404 -21.14 33.05 13.83
N ASP A 405 -21.32 32.93 15.14
CA ASP A 405 -20.61 31.93 15.94
C ASP A 405 -20.99 30.51 15.50
N GLN A 406 -22.28 30.26 15.22
CA GLN A 406 -22.75 28.99 14.68
C GLN A 406 -22.14 28.69 13.29
N ILE A 407 -22.17 29.65 12.37
CA ILE A 407 -21.61 29.50 11.02
C ILE A 407 -20.11 29.25 11.07
N ARG A 408 -19.39 29.90 11.99
CA ARG A 408 -17.95 29.67 12.21
C ARG A 408 -17.68 28.27 12.71
N ALA A 409 -18.44 27.79 13.69
CA ALA A 409 -18.30 26.43 14.19
C ALA A 409 -18.54 25.39 13.07
N ASP A 410 -19.55 25.61 12.23
CA ASP A 410 -19.83 24.74 11.07
C ASP A 410 -18.70 24.81 10.03
N ALA A 411 -18.15 26.01 9.76
CA ALA A 411 -17.02 26.20 8.85
C ALA A 411 -15.74 25.52 9.36
N ASP A 412 -15.47 25.58 10.66
CA ASP A 412 -14.32 24.92 11.30
C ASP A 412 -14.44 23.39 11.22
N ASN A 413 -15.64 22.83 11.41
CA ASN A 413 -15.90 21.41 11.21
C ASN A 413 -15.65 20.98 9.77
N ILE A 414 -16.17 21.72 8.79
CA ILE A 414 -15.91 21.46 7.37
C ILE A 414 -14.42 21.59 7.04
N HIS A 415 -13.72 22.54 7.66
CA HIS A 415 -12.28 22.68 7.46
C HIS A 415 -11.51 21.47 7.98
N LYS A 416 -11.89 20.92 9.13
CA LYS A 416 -11.32 19.68 9.66
C LYS A 416 -11.53 18.50 8.71
N ASP A 417 -12.74 18.35 8.18
CA ASP A 417 -13.05 17.29 7.21
C ASP A 417 -12.28 17.48 5.89
N PHE A 418 -12.09 18.72 5.46
CA PHE A 418 -11.27 19.05 4.30
C PHE A 418 -9.81 18.62 4.49
N VAL A 419 -9.19 18.96 5.64
CA VAL A 419 -7.81 18.58 5.96
C VAL A 419 -7.67 17.06 5.97
N ASN A 420 -8.56 16.35 6.67
CA ASN A 420 -8.56 14.89 6.69
C ASN A 420 -8.70 14.29 5.27
N THR A 421 -9.58 14.84 4.44
CA THR A 421 -9.77 14.36 3.06
C THR A 421 -8.51 14.60 2.21
N GLN A 422 -7.84 15.74 2.41
CA GLN A 422 -6.62 16.10 1.72
C GLN A 422 -5.45 15.20 2.12
N GLU A 423 -5.24 14.96 3.42
CA GLU A 423 -4.22 14.03 3.92
C GLU A 423 -4.41 12.62 3.35
N ASN A 424 -5.65 12.11 3.35
CA ASN A 424 -5.97 10.83 2.73
C ASN A 424 -5.68 10.80 1.22
N ALA A 425 -5.93 11.92 0.51
CA ALA A 425 -5.63 12.02 -0.91
C ALA A 425 -4.12 11.99 -1.17
N ASP A 426 -3.34 12.66 -0.32
CA ASP A 426 -1.87 12.69 -0.39
C ASP A 426 -1.26 11.32 -0.09
N GLU A 427 -1.78 10.57 0.88
CA GLU A 427 -1.36 9.20 1.14
C GLU A 427 -1.60 8.28 -0.06
N ILE A 428 -2.80 8.35 -0.66
CA ILE A 428 -3.11 7.56 -1.86
C ILE A 428 -2.23 8.01 -3.02
N HIS A 429 -1.94 9.31 -3.15
CA HIS A 429 -1.05 9.81 -4.17
C HIS A 429 0.37 9.27 -4.02
N SER A 430 0.91 9.23 -2.79
CA SER A 430 2.21 8.64 -2.49
C SER A 430 2.27 7.15 -2.86
N LYS A 431 1.23 6.38 -2.52
CA LYS A 431 1.10 4.97 -2.92
C LYS A 431 1.09 4.81 -4.44
N PHE A 432 0.28 5.62 -5.14
CA PHE A 432 0.21 5.63 -6.60
C PHE A 432 1.59 5.90 -7.26
N ILE A 433 2.37 6.86 -6.74
CA ILE A 433 3.71 7.15 -7.26
C ILE A 433 4.67 5.97 -7.08
N LYS A 434 4.61 5.28 -5.92
CA LYS A 434 5.41 4.06 -5.67
C LYS A 434 5.05 2.95 -6.66
N THR A 435 3.77 2.64 -6.82
CA THR A 435 3.29 1.64 -7.79
C THR A 435 3.72 1.98 -9.22
N GLN A 436 3.64 3.26 -9.62
CA GLN A 436 4.11 3.73 -10.93
C GLN A 436 5.62 3.62 -11.13
N LYS A 437 6.41 3.70 -10.06
CA LYS A 437 7.86 3.47 -10.11
C LYS A 437 8.14 1.98 -10.29
N GLU A 438 7.46 1.11 -9.55
CA GLU A 438 7.59 -0.34 -9.67
C GLU A 438 7.25 -0.83 -11.07
N ILE A 439 6.14 -0.36 -11.67
CA ILE A 439 5.77 -0.68 -13.06
C ILE A 439 6.92 -0.31 -14.03
N ARG A 440 7.53 0.86 -13.87
CA ARG A 440 8.68 1.29 -14.70
C ARG A 440 9.91 0.41 -14.51
N ASP A 441 10.16 -0.07 -13.30
CA ASP A 441 11.28 -0.97 -13.03
C ASP A 441 11.02 -2.37 -13.61
N PHE A 442 9.78 -2.88 -13.55
CA PHE A 442 9.38 -4.08 -14.29
C PHE A 442 9.58 -3.94 -15.81
N ASP A 443 9.24 -2.78 -16.39
CA ASP A 443 9.48 -2.52 -17.81
C ASP A 443 10.96 -2.59 -18.20
N LYS A 444 11.86 -2.05 -17.37
CA LYS A 444 13.31 -2.16 -17.58
C LYS A 444 13.78 -3.61 -17.50
N LEU A 445 13.30 -4.37 -16.51
CA LEU A 445 13.64 -5.79 -16.34
C LEU A 445 13.20 -6.61 -17.54
N ILE A 446 11.93 -6.48 -17.95
CA ILE A 446 11.36 -7.14 -19.13
C ILE A 446 12.17 -6.79 -20.39
N ALA A 447 12.50 -5.51 -20.59
CA ALA A 447 13.30 -5.08 -21.74
C ALA A 447 14.73 -5.65 -21.72
N SER A 448 15.34 -5.79 -20.55
CA SER A 448 16.68 -6.37 -20.40
C SER A 448 16.69 -7.87 -20.71
N LEU A 449 15.68 -8.61 -20.21
CA LEU A 449 15.52 -10.04 -20.48
C LEU A 449 15.26 -10.32 -21.95
N LYS A 450 14.39 -9.52 -22.60
CA LYS A 450 14.15 -9.62 -24.04
C LYS A 450 15.40 -9.34 -24.88
N ARG A 451 16.21 -8.34 -24.49
CA ARG A 451 17.48 -8.04 -25.15
C ARG A 451 18.47 -9.19 -25.03
N LYS A 452 18.60 -9.76 -23.83
CA LYS A 452 19.47 -10.93 -23.58
C LYS A 452 19.04 -12.12 -24.44
N SER A 453 17.74 -12.46 -24.43
CA SER A 453 17.19 -13.55 -25.24
C SER A 453 17.45 -13.39 -26.75
N ARG A 454 17.35 -12.16 -27.30
CA ARG A 454 17.71 -11.90 -28.70
C ARG A 454 19.18 -12.13 -28.96
N LYS A 455 20.05 -11.62 -28.08
CA LYS A 455 21.50 -11.80 -28.19
C LYS A 455 21.89 -13.28 -28.14
N ASP A 456 21.32 -14.05 -27.21
CA ASP A 456 21.60 -15.48 -27.10
C ASP A 456 21.17 -16.25 -28.36
N LYS A 457 20.04 -15.87 -28.97
CA LYS A 457 19.59 -16.44 -30.25
C LYS A 457 20.55 -16.10 -31.40
N GLU A 458 21.00 -14.86 -31.49
CA GLU A 458 21.97 -14.43 -32.49
C GLU A 458 23.33 -15.15 -32.32
N ASP A 459 23.81 -15.28 -31.08
CA ASP A 459 25.05 -15.98 -30.75
C ASP A 459 24.94 -17.48 -31.06
N LYS A 460 23.82 -18.12 -30.74
CA LYS A 460 23.54 -19.52 -31.10
C LYS A 460 23.51 -19.71 -32.62
N GLN A 461 22.82 -18.85 -33.34
CA GLN A 461 22.74 -18.92 -34.80
C GLN A 461 24.11 -18.74 -35.46
N ARG A 462 24.95 -17.81 -34.96
CA ARG A 462 26.34 -17.65 -35.39
C ARG A 462 27.19 -18.89 -35.11
N SER A 463 27.07 -19.47 -33.92
CA SER A 463 27.77 -20.70 -33.53
C SER A 463 27.39 -21.86 -34.44
N ASP A 464 26.09 -22.06 -34.71
CA ASP A 464 25.61 -23.13 -35.58
C ASP A 464 26.07 -22.94 -37.04
N THR A 465 26.03 -21.70 -37.57
CA THR A 465 26.56 -21.39 -38.90
C THR A 465 28.06 -21.69 -38.97
N ARG A 466 28.82 -21.34 -37.93
CA ARG A 466 30.26 -21.60 -37.86
C ARG A 466 30.57 -23.10 -37.78
N LYS A 467 29.85 -23.86 -36.95
CA LYS A 467 30.01 -25.33 -36.86
C LYS A 467 29.70 -26.02 -38.19
N LYS A 468 28.67 -25.56 -38.91
CA LYS A 468 28.37 -26.06 -40.27
C LYS A 468 29.50 -25.76 -41.23
N ALA A 469 30.03 -24.54 -41.20
CA ALA A 469 31.16 -24.16 -42.04
C ALA A 469 32.45 -24.93 -41.71
N GLU A 470 32.73 -25.23 -40.43
CA GLU A 470 33.86 -26.08 -40.01
C GLU A 470 33.72 -27.51 -40.53
N LYS A 471 32.52 -28.08 -40.53
CA LYS A 471 32.27 -29.41 -41.14
C LYS A 471 32.52 -29.40 -42.65
N VAL A 472 32.01 -28.40 -43.34
CA VAL A 472 32.21 -28.22 -44.80
C VAL A 472 33.70 -28.02 -45.11
N TYR A 473 34.43 -27.28 -44.27
CA TYR A 473 35.87 -27.08 -44.40
C TYR A 473 36.67 -28.38 -44.20
N GLU A 474 36.27 -29.22 -43.25
CA GLU A 474 36.87 -30.55 -43.06
C GLU A 474 36.57 -31.50 -44.23
N GLN A 475 35.38 -31.44 -44.83
CA GLN A 475 35.06 -32.19 -46.07
C GLN A 475 35.92 -31.71 -47.24
N PHE A 476 36.11 -30.40 -47.37
CA PHE A 476 37.01 -29.81 -48.36
C PHE A 476 38.46 -30.29 -48.19
N LYS A 477 38.99 -30.30 -46.96
CA LYS A 477 40.33 -30.85 -46.67
C LYS A 477 40.48 -32.33 -47.04
N LYS A 478 39.38 -33.10 -46.97
CA LYS A 478 39.35 -34.52 -47.37
C LYS A 478 39.19 -34.72 -48.88
N GLY A 479 39.05 -33.65 -49.67
CA GLY A 479 38.98 -33.70 -51.12
C GLY A 479 37.58 -33.97 -51.70
N GLU A 480 36.53 -33.82 -50.90
CA GLU A 480 35.14 -33.94 -51.35
C GLU A 480 34.71 -32.71 -52.19
N LYS A 481 33.79 -32.89 -53.15
CA LYS A 481 33.30 -31.79 -54.00
C LYS A 481 32.33 -30.90 -53.22
N LEU A 482 32.63 -29.61 -53.15
CA LEU A 482 31.76 -28.58 -52.57
C LEU A 482 30.78 -28.03 -53.61
N ASP A 483 29.58 -27.63 -53.16
CA ASP A 483 28.64 -26.85 -53.98
C ASP A 483 28.86 -25.32 -53.82
N THR A 484 28.08 -24.53 -54.57
CA THR A 484 28.14 -23.06 -54.54
C THR A 484 27.69 -22.45 -53.20
N ASP A 485 26.71 -23.06 -52.54
CA ASP A 485 26.18 -22.63 -51.24
C ASP A 485 27.17 -22.94 -50.10
N ASP A 486 27.90 -24.06 -50.19
CA ASP A 486 28.98 -24.44 -49.27
C ASP A 486 30.16 -23.46 -49.33
N LEU A 487 30.56 -23.03 -50.53
CA LEU A 487 31.59 -22.00 -50.73
C LEU A 487 31.18 -20.65 -50.16
N LEU A 488 29.92 -20.25 -50.34
CA LEU A 488 29.37 -19.02 -49.77
C LEU A 488 29.30 -19.08 -48.22
N LEU A 489 29.04 -20.27 -47.66
CA LEU A 489 29.01 -20.50 -46.22
C LEU A 489 30.40 -20.33 -45.59
N LEU A 490 31.45 -20.86 -46.23
CA LEU A 490 32.84 -20.73 -45.81
C LEU A 490 33.33 -19.27 -45.87
N GLN A 491 32.95 -18.53 -46.91
CA GLN A 491 33.30 -17.11 -47.06
C GLN A 491 32.63 -16.24 -45.98
N ARG A 492 31.35 -16.49 -45.69
CA ARG A 492 30.60 -15.76 -44.63
C ARG A 492 31.14 -16.01 -43.23
N SER A 493 31.75 -17.18 -43.00
CA SER A 493 32.30 -17.59 -41.71
C SER A 493 33.80 -17.32 -41.54
N LYS A 494 34.46 -16.73 -42.55
CA LYS A 494 35.91 -16.41 -42.58
C LYS A 494 36.83 -17.64 -42.40
N LEU A 495 36.41 -18.80 -42.90
CA LEU A 495 37.21 -20.04 -42.90
C LEU A 495 37.96 -20.28 -44.23
N LEU A 496 37.80 -19.36 -45.19
CA LEU A 496 38.53 -19.28 -46.46
C LEU A 496 39.33 -17.98 -46.54
#